data_AF-A0A660UVU5-F1
#
_entry.id   AF-A0A660UVU5-F1
#
_cell.length_a   1.000
_cell.length_b   1.000
_cell.length_c   1.000
_cell.angle_alpha   90.00
_cell.angle_beta   90.00
_cell.angle_gamma   90.00
#
_symmetry.space_group_name_H-M   'P 1'
#
loop_
_entity.id
_entity.type
_entity.pdbx_description
1 polymer ?
#
loop_
_entity_poly.entity_id
_entity_poly.type
_entity_poly.pdbx_seq_one_letter_code
_entity_poly.pdbx_strand_id
1 'polypeptide(L)'
;MVINTNLSKDKSREGRNQMPEKVEYASEFCKYEFSEEEKKELAEKMAMKTQEMQTIEDEKKSAMASFKDRLEGAQLELKSCAGKYKDGYEMRYIECEVVRDYDEGIIRFIRTDTGECARVKKMSNEERQMNIDEYEQPDKEAA
;
A
#
# COMPACT_ATOMS: atom_id res chain seq x y z
N MET A 1 -31.22 46.11 -27.67
CA MET A 1 -30.81 46.73 -26.39
C MET A 1 -30.79 45.62 -25.34
N VAL A 2 -29.72 45.23 -24.65
CA VAL A 2 -28.35 45.73 -24.50
C VAL A 2 -27.48 44.52 -24.06
N ILE A 3 -26.46 44.21 -24.87
CA ILE A 3 -25.08 43.79 -24.59
C ILE A 3 -24.63 43.47 -23.14
N ASN A 4 -23.92 42.33 -22.99
CA ASN A 4 -22.75 41.98 -22.12
C ASN A 4 -22.80 42.29 -20.59
N THR A 5 -22.10 41.61 -19.66
CA THR A 5 -20.68 41.20 -19.63
C THR A 5 -20.40 40.37 -18.35
N ASN A 6 -19.34 39.54 -18.41
CA ASN A 6 -18.70 38.76 -17.35
C ASN A 6 -18.55 39.45 -15.96
N LEU A 7 -18.58 38.64 -14.90
CA LEU A 7 -17.79 38.93 -13.69
C LEU A 7 -17.18 37.63 -13.13
N SER A 8 -15.91 37.45 -13.48
CA SER A 8 -14.91 36.70 -12.74
C SER A 8 -14.96 37.02 -11.24
N LYS A 9 -14.92 36.00 -10.40
CA LYS A 9 -14.46 36.12 -9.02
C LYS A 9 -13.24 35.24 -8.84
N ASP A 10 -12.12 35.84 -9.21
CA ASP A 10 -10.84 35.64 -8.56
C ASP A 10 -11.03 35.83 -7.04
N LYS A 11 -10.73 34.79 -6.26
CA LYS A 11 -10.38 34.91 -4.85
C LYS A 11 -9.29 33.90 -4.56
N SER A 12 -8.08 34.31 -4.88
CA SER A 12 -6.91 34.24 -4.01
C SER A 12 -7.26 33.75 -2.59
N ARG A 13 -6.88 32.51 -2.30
CA ARG A 13 -6.44 32.11 -0.96
C ARG A 13 -5.04 31.57 -1.10
N GLU A 14 -4.11 32.50 -0.94
CA GLU A 14 -2.73 32.26 -0.57
C GLU A 14 -2.67 31.40 0.70
N GLY A 15 -1.57 30.66 0.86
CA GLY A 15 -1.08 30.32 2.19
C GLY A 15 -1.18 28.85 2.60
N ARG A 16 -0.46 27.98 1.87
CA ARG A 16 0.62 27.12 2.40
C ARG A 16 0.90 26.04 1.36
N ASN A 17 1.66 26.41 0.33
CA ASN A 17 2.46 25.43 -0.37
C ASN A 17 3.63 25.12 0.57
N GLN A 18 3.39 24.30 1.60
CA GLN A 18 4.50 23.63 2.27
C GLN A 18 5.16 22.81 1.17
N MET A 19 6.40 23.16 0.81
CA MET A 19 7.31 22.21 0.18
C MET A 19 7.11 20.88 0.91
N PRO A 20 6.87 19.75 0.21
CA PRO A 20 6.85 18.50 0.92
C PRO A 20 8.21 18.41 1.61
N GLU A 21 8.22 18.40 2.95
CA GLU A 21 9.33 17.77 3.69
C GLU A 21 9.65 16.49 2.93
N LYS A 22 10.92 16.23 2.67
CA LYS A 22 11.33 15.09 1.86
C LYS A 22 10.92 13.80 2.58
N VAL A 23 9.68 13.38 2.38
CA VAL A 23 9.12 12.18 2.96
C VAL A 23 9.71 11.03 2.17
N GLU A 24 10.61 10.29 2.80
CA GLU A 24 11.16 9.08 2.23
C GLU A 24 10.19 7.93 2.46
N TYR A 25 9.87 7.19 1.41
CA TYR A 25 9.01 6.02 1.47
C TYR A 25 9.83 4.75 1.26
N ALA A 26 9.51 3.71 2.01
CA ALA A 26 10.11 2.39 1.89
C ALA A 26 9.02 1.31 1.91
N SER A 27 9.16 0.27 1.09
CA SER A 27 8.25 -0.87 1.11
C SER A 27 8.71 -1.89 2.15
N GLU A 28 7.89 -2.15 3.16
CA GLU A 28 8.17 -3.13 4.21
C GLU A 28 7.17 -4.28 4.15
N PHE A 29 7.61 -5.50 4.46
CA PHE A 29 6.77 -6.70 4.40
C PHE A 29 6.03 -6.90 5.73
N CYS A 30 4.75 -6.55 5.76
CA CYS A 30 3.96 -6.45 6.98
C CYS A 30 2.67 -7.27 6.89
N LYS A 31 2.12 -7.61 8.06
CA LYS A 31 0.80 -8.24 8.17
C LYS A 31 -0.28 -7.21 7.83
N TYR A 32 -1.09 -7.54 6.84
CA TYR A 32 -2.27 -6.79 6.44
C TYR A 32 -3.51 -7.62 6.75
N GLU A 33 -4.42 -7.10 7.58
CA GLU A 33 -5.67 -7.77 7.91
C GLU A 33 -6.73 -7.46 6.87
N PHE A 34 -7.43 -8.49 6.39
CA PHE A 34 -8.46 -8.30 5.38
C PHE A 34 -9.70 -7.63 5.96
N SER A 35 -10.22 -6.64 5.24
CA SER A 35 -11.55 -6.10 5.52
C SER A 35 -12.65 -7.14 5.23
N GLU A 36 -13.87 -6.89 5.69
CA GLU A 36 -15.00 -7.78 5.41
C GLU A 36 -15.33 -7.82 3.92
N GLU A 37 -15.15 -6.71 3.19
CA GLU A 37 -15.27 -6.65 1.74
C GLU A 37 -14.22 -7.51 1.05
N GLU A 38 -12.95 -7.42 1.46
CA GLU A 38 -11.87 -8.23 0.89
C GLU A 38 -12.06 -9.72 1.18
N LYS A 39 -12.57 -10.09 2.37
CA LYS A 39 -12.96 -11.47 2.68
C LYS A 39 -14.10 -11.94 1.78
N LYS A 40 -15.08 -11.08 1.48
CA LYS A 40 -16.16 -11.40 0.55
C LYS A 40 -15.62 -11.64 -0.86
N GLU A 41 -14.72 -10.79 -1.34
CA GLU A 41 -14.06 -11.00 -2.64
C GLU A 41 -13.27 -12.32 -2.69
N LEU A 42 -12.58 -12.67 -1.60
CA LEU A 42 -11.90 -13.97 -1.48
C LEU A 42 -12.91 -15.13 -1.55
N ALA A 43 -14.06 -15.02 -0.89
CA ALA A 43 -15.12 -16.02 -0.95
C ALA A 43 -15.72 -16.18 -2.35
N GLU A 44 -15.95 -15.06 -3.05
CA GLU A 44 -16.41 -15.07 -4.44
C GLU A 44 -15.37 -15.72 -5.37
N LYS A 45 -14.08 -15.37 -5.22
CA LYS A 45 -12.99 -16.01 -5.96
C LYS A 45 -12.91 -17.52 -5.70
N MET A 46 -13.08 -17.95 -4.46
CA MET A 46 -13.14 -19.38 -4.13
C MET A 46 -14.29 -20.08 -4.86
N ALA A 47 -15.50 -19.50 -4.81
CA ALA A 47 -16.67 -20.07 -5.47
C ALA A 47 -16.47 -20.18 -7.00
N MET A 48 -15.92 -19.14 -7.63
CA MET A 48 -15.58 -19.14 -9.05
C MET A 48 -14.59 -20.25 -9.40
N LYS A 49 -13.53 -20.42 -8.60
CA LYS A 49 -12.51 -21.44 -8.83
C LYS A 49 -13.05 -22.86 -8.64
N THR A 50 -13.96 -23.06 -7.68
CA THR A 50 -14.67 -24.34 -7.53
C THR A 50 -15.53 -24.66 -8.75
N GLN A 51 -16.27 -23.69 -9.29
CA GLN A 51 -17.06 -23.89 -10.50
C GLN A 51 -16.18 -24.13 -11.75
N GLU A 52 -15.05 -23.43 -11.85
CA GLU A 52 -14.06 -23.64 -12.91
C GLU A 52 -13.51 -25.07 -12.86
N MET A 53 -13.15 -25.58 -11.67
CA MET A 53 -12.71 -26.96 -11.49
C MET A 53 -13.78 -27.96 -11.93
N GLN A 54 -15.04 -27.77 -11.53
CA GLN A 54 -16.17 -28.62 -11.93
C GLN A 54 -16.30 -28.66 -13.47
N THR A 55 -16.22 -27.51 -14.11
CA THR A 55 -16.32 -27.38 -15.58
C THR A 55 -15.17 -28.10 -16.28
N ILE A 56 -13.93 -27.91 -15.79
CA ILE A 56 -12.73 -28.58 -16.31
C ILE A 56 -12.84 -30.11 -16.13
N GLU A 57 -13.40 -30.58 -15.02
CA GLU A 57 -13.65 -32.01 -14.78
C GLU A 57 -14.68 -32.59 -15.75
N ASP A 58 -15.76 -31.85 -16.04
CA ASP A 58 -16.80 -32.24 -16.99
C ASP A 58 -16.27 -32.27 -18.45
N GLU A 59 -15.40 -31.32 -18.82
CA GLU A 59 -14.78 -31.20 -20.15
C GLU A 59 -13.66 -32.24 -20.41
N LYS A 60 -13.12 -32.88 -19.36
CA LYS A 60 -11.96 -33.80 -19.41
C LYS A 60 -12.16 -35.04 -20.31
N LYS A 61 -13.35 -35.29 -20.84
CA LYS A 61 -13.65 -36.43 -21.72
C LYS A 61 -12.90 -36.44 -23.06
N SER A 62 -12.21 -35.36 -23.44
CA SER A 62 -11.60 -35.25 -24.79
C SER A 62 -10.09 -34.99 -24.85
N ALA A 63 -9.43 -34.52 -23.79
CA ALA A 63 -7.96 -34.40 -23.71
C ALA A 63 -7.47 -34.44 -22.25
N MET A 64 -6.54 -35.33 -21.89
CA MET A 64 -6.23 -35.57 -20.46
C MET A 64 -5.09 -34.73 -19.87
N ALA A 65 -4.10 -34.30 -20.67
CA ALA A 65 -2.89 -33.66 -20.15
C ALA A 65 -3.08 -32.16 -19.84
N SER A 66 -3.57 -31.37 -20.81
CA SER A 66 -3.80 -29.93 -20.62
C SER A 66 -4.85 -29.61 -19.55
N PHE A 67 -5.83 -30.50 -19.37
CA PHE A 67 -6.87 -30.35 -18.36
C PHE A 67 -6.36 -30.65 -16.95
N LYS A 68 -5.35 -31.53 -16.81
CA LYS A 68 -4.72 -31.80 -15.53
C LYS A 68 -3.99 -30.54 -15.02
N ASP A 69 -3.18 -29.92 -15.87
CA ASP A 69 -2.42 -28.71 -15.48
C ASP A 69 -3.36 -27.55 -15.12
N ARG A 70 -4.45 -27.37 -15.88
CA ARG A 70 -5.49 -26.37 -15.58
C ARG A 70 -6.19 -26.64 -14.26
N LEU A 71 -6.53 -27.90 -13.98
CA LEU A 71 -7.19 -28.31 -12.73
C LEU A 71 -6.25 -28.09 -11.53
N GLU A 72 -4.98 -28.47 -11.65
CA GLU A 72 -3.97 -28.22 -10.61
C GLU A 72 -3.76 -26.73 -10.37
N GLY A 73 -3.75 -25.90 -11.41
CA GLY A 73 -3.69 -24.44 -11.31
C GLY A 73 -4.90 -23.86 -10.55
N ALA A 74 -6.12 -24.21 -10.96
CA ALA A 74 -7.34 -23.76 -10.29
C ALA A 74 -7.41 -24.25 -8.83
N GLN A 75 -6.95 -25.47 -8.56
CA GLN A 75 -6.90 -26.03 -7.20
C GLN A 75 -5.86 -25.33 -6.33
N LEU A 76 -4.70 -24.96 -6.88
CA LEU A 76 -3.67 -24.21 -6.15
C LEU A 76 -4.19 -22.81 -5.78
N GLU A 77 -4.84 -22.13 -6.71
CA GLU A 77 -5.47 -20.82 -6.46
C GLU A 77 -6.57 -20.90 -5.41
N LEU A 78 -7.44 -21.92 -5.49
CA LEU A 78 -8.47 -22.18 -4.48
C LEU A 78 -7.85 -22.39 -3.09
N LYS A 79 -6.82 -23.23 -2.98
CA LYS A 79 -6.11 -23.49 -1.72
C LYS A 79 -5.48 -22.22 -1.15
N SER A 80 -4.87 -21.40 -2.01
CA SER A 80 -4.29 -20.12 -1.61
C SER A 80 -5.35 -19.16 -1.07
N CYS A 81 -6.47 -18.98 -1.79
CA CYS A 81 -7.57 -18.13 -1.36
C CYS A 81 -8.22 -18.63 -0.06
N ALA A 82 -8.39 -19.95 0.07
CA ALA A 82 -8.94 -20.55 1.29
C ALA A 82 -8.02 -20.38 2.51
N GLY A 83 -6.70 -20.48 2.32
CA GLY A 83 -5.71 -20.20 3.35
C GLY A 83 -5.82 -18.74 3.82
N LYS A 84 -5.77 -17.79 2.87
CA LYS A 84 -5.92 -16.35 3.15
C LYS A 84 -7.23 -16.01 3.86
N TYR A 85 -8.34 -16.59 3.40
CA TYR A 85 -9.66 -16.37 4.01
C TYR A 85 -9.73 -16.90 5.44
N LYS A 86 -9.17 -18.09 5.69
CA LYS A 86 -9.12 -18.70 7.02
C LYS A 86 -8.23 -17.92 7.98
N ASP A 87 -7.05 -17.52 7.53
CA ASP A 87 -6.08 -16.81 8.35
C ASP A 87 -6.55 -15.38 8.64
N GLY A 88 -7.29 -14.77 7.71
CA GLY A 88 -7.87 -13.44 7.85
C GLY A 88 -6.86 -12.30 7.65
N TYR A 89 -5.63 -12.63 7.25
CA TYR A 89 -4.58 -11.68 6.93
C TYR A 89 -3.70 -12.21 5.80
N GLU A 90 -2.98 -11.32 5.14
CA GLU A 90 -1.85 -11.68 4.29
C GLU A 90 -0.62 -10.85 4.60
N MET A 91 0.55 -11.39 4.27
CA MET A 91 1.78 -10.63 4.28
C MET A 91 1.91 -9.89 2.95
N ARG A 92 1.90 -8.56 2.99
CA ARG A 92 1.97 -7.70 1.81
C ARG A 92 3.07 -6.67 2.02
N TYR A 93 3.68 -6.24 0.91
CA TYR A 93 4.54 -5.06 0.94
C TYR A 93 3.67 -3.82 1.06
N ILE A 94 3.81 -3.11 2.18
CA ILE A 94 3.08 -1.89 2.49
C ILE A 94 4.07 -0.73 2.42
N GLU A 95 3.64 0.36 1.79
CA GLU A 95 4.41 1.59 1.77
C GLU A 95 4.46 2.19 3.17
N CYS A 96 5.66 2.45 3.64
CA CYS A 96 5.92 3.02 4.95
C CYS A 96 6.69 4.33 4.80
N GLU A 97 6.26 5.35 5.51
CA GLU A 97 6.98 6.58 5.72
C GLU A 97 8.19 6.34 6.63
N VAL A 98 9.35 6.83 6.22
CA VAL A 98 10.61 6.70 6.94
C VAL A 98 10.83 7.96 7.77
N VAL A 99 10.55 7.87 9.07
CA VAL A 99 10.77 8.97 10.02
C VAL A 99 12.11 8.76 10.74
N ARG A 100 13.04 9.69 10.52
CA ARG A 100 14.35 9.70 11.19
C ARG A 100 14.29 10.55 12.45
N ASP A 101 14.43 9.90 13.61
CA ASP A 101 14.56 10.56 14.90
C ASP A 101 16.05 10.65 15.26
N TYR A 102 16.66 11.81 15.00
CA TYR A 102 18.10 12.03 15.22
C TYR A 102 18.45 12.15 16.71
N ASP A 103 17.52 12.57 17.56
CA ASP A 103 17.73 12.67 19.01
C ASP A 103 17.87 11.28 19.64
N GLU A 104 17.01 10.35 19.25
CA GLU A 104 17.06 8.96 19.68
C GLU A 104 18.03 8.10 18.83
N GLY A 105 18.41 8.58 17.65
CA GLY A 105 19.27 7.89 16.69
C GLY A 105 18.61 6.64 16.09
N ILE A 106 17.30 6.69 15.86
CA ILE A 106 16.48 5.60 15.32
C ILE A 106 15.67 6.03 14.10
N ILE A 107 15.39 5.08 13.22
CA ILE A 107 14.53 5.22 12.05
C ILE A 107 13.26 4.42 12.32
N ARG A 108 12.10 5.08 12.26
CA ARG A 108 10.79 4.46 12.39
C ARG A 108 10.17 4.34 11.01
N PHE A 109 9.67 3.16 10.69
CA PHE A 109 8.91 2.89 9.47
C PHE A 109 7.44 2.92 9.86
N ILE A 110 6.71 3.94 9.44
CA ILE A 110 5.31 4.18 9.77
C ILE A 110 4.46 3.78 8.57
N ARG A 111 3.54 2.84 8.74
CA ARG A 111 2.68 2.40 7.63
C ARG A 111 1.75 3.53 7.20
N THR A 112 1.61 3.73 5.89
CA THR A 112 0.73 4.79 5.35
C THR A 112 -0.76 4.48 5.49
N ASP A 113 -1.12 3.20 5.66
CA ASP A 113 -2.52 2.75 5.75
C ASP A 113 -3.15 2.97 7.14
N THR A 114 -2.38 2.70 8.19
CA THR A 114 -2.84 2.63 9.58
C THR A 114 -2.16 3.67 10.47
N GLY A 115 -1.02 4.23 10.03
CA GLY A 115 -0.17 5.09 10.86
C GLY A 115 0.59 4.34 11.96
N GLU A 116 0.54 3.00 11.96
CA GLU A 116 1.26 2.19 12.94
C GLU A 116 2.73 2.04 12.57
N CYS A 117 3.60 1.97 13.58
CA CYS A 117 5.02 1.71 13.35
C CYS A 117 5.24 0.23 13.00
N ALA A 118 5.56 -0.05 11.74
CA ALA A 118 5.88 -1.39 11.25
C ALA A 118 7.21 -1.91 11.80
N ARG A 119 8.22 -1.02 11.87
CA ARG A 119 9.58 -1.40 12.26
C ARG A 119 10.33 -0.21 12.83
N VAL A 120 11.21 -0.48 13.79
CA VAL A 120 12.20 0.48 14.29
C VAL A 120 13.58 -0.08 14.00
N LYS A 121 14.45 0.72 13.37
CA LYS A 121 15.84 0.39 13.07
C LYS A 121 16.74 1.43 13.74
N LYS A 122 17.85 1.00 14.35
CA LYS A 122 18.88 1.95 14.81
C LYS A 122 19.59 2.55 13.59
N MET A 123 19.79 3.88 13.58
CA MET A 123 20.55 4.53 12.52
C MET A 123 21.99 4.03 12.49
N SER A 124 22.50 3.77 11.29
CA SER A 124 23.94 3.59 11.07
C SER A 124 24.68 4.90 11.29
N ASN A 125 26.02 4.84 11.45
CA ASN A 125 26.84 6.04 11.61
C ASN A 125 26.79 6.95 10.36
N GLU A 126 26.55 6.38 9.19
CA GLU A 126 26.39 7.11 7.93
C GLU A 126 25.01 7.78 7.85
N GLU A 127 23.96 7.11 8.33
CA GLU A 127 22.58 7.65 8.39
C GLU A 127 22.44 8.76 9.46
N ARG A 128 23.33 8.79 10.46
CA ARG A 128 23.43 9.87 11.47
C ARG A 128 24.10 11.13 10.94
N GLN A 129 24.79 11.04 9.81
CA GLN A 129 25.43 12.19 9.18
C GLN A 129 24.34 13.03 8.51
N MET A 130 23.84 14.07 9.19
CA MET A 130 22.95 15.05 8.58
C MET A 130 23.62 15.68 7.36
N ASN A 131 22.92 15.72 6.23
CA ASN A 131 23.45 16.41 5.05
C ASN A 131 23.37 17.92 5.27
N ILE A 132 24.36 18.66 4.77
CA ILE A 132 24.44 20.13 4.90
C ILE A 132 23.21 20.83 4.27
N ASP A 133 22.48 20.15 3.39
CA ASP A 133 21.25 20.66 2.76
C ASP A 133 20.00 20.63 3.68
N GLU A 134 20.05 19.95 4.84
CA GLU A 134 18.92 19.88 5.80
C GLU A 134 18.86 21.09 6.75
N TYR A 135 19.75 22.08 6.60
CA TYR A 135 19.70 23.34 7.35
C TYR A 135 18.78 24.37 6.69
N GLU A 136 17.46 24.27 6.91
CA GLU A 136 16.65 25.48 7.00
C GLU A 136 16.70 25.95 8.46
N GLN A 137 17.68 26.79 8.78
CA GLN A 137 17.61 27.53 10.04
C GLN A 137 16.46 28.53 9.91
N PRO A 138 15.39 28.45 10.73
CA PRO A 138 14.46 29.57 10.80
C PRO A 138 15.27 30.77 11.27
N ASP A 139 15.41 31.75 10.38
CA ASP A 139 16.10 33.00 10.65
C ASP A 139 15.61 33.54 12.00
N LYS A 140 16.52 33.59 12.97
CA LYS A 140 16.26 34.17 14.28
C LYS A 140 15.78 35.60 14.06
N GLU A 141 14.59 35.90 14.56
CA GLU A 141 13.96 37.21 14.52
C GLU A 141 14.97 38.33 14.75
N ALA A 142 15.02 39.24 13.78
CA ALA A 142 15.79 40.46 13.84
C ALA A 142 15.38 41.28 15.08
N ALA A 143 16.38 41.62 15.90
CA ALA A 143 16.29 42.57 17.00
C ALA A 143 16.13 44.01 16.51
#